data_AF-A0A958G239-F1
#
_entry.id   AF-A0A958G239-F1
#
_cell.length_a   1.000
_cell.length_b   1.000
_cell.length_c   1.000
_cell.angle_alpha   90.00
_cell.angle_beta   90.00
_cell.angle_gamma   90.00
#
_symmetry.space_group_name_H-M   'P 1'
#
loop_
_entity.id
_entity.type
_entity.pdbx_description
1 polymer ?
#
loop_
_entity_poly.entity_id
_entity_poly.type
_entity_poly.pdbx_seq_one_letter_code
_entity_poly.pdbx_strand_id
1 'polypeptide(L)'
;MRFLHIGFRLAAVLLILVLMSCASQKLCCSDYQPDTDAALYCNDHRDVVVKFVKSTTDIDERKRRLETFKRFYDTVKLCRTLSCLESWIYDDETMPGFSQRYALDHEAAEQLTHILREDDKRKLIMCGFKNAIESLEIGFKGEVIK
;
A
#
# COMPACT_ATOMS: atom_id res chain seq x y z
N MET A 1 -25.26 34.47 44.74
CA MET A 1 -24.97 33.03 44.53
C MET A 1 -25.40 32.64 43.11
N ARG A 2 -24.60 31.79 42.45
CA ARG A 2 -24.93 31.02 41.21
C ARG A 2 -24.92 31.75 39.86
N PHE A 3 -23.74 32.10 39.34
CA PHE A 3 -23.52 32.16 37.88
C PHE A 3 -22.04 31.92 37.55
N LEU A 4 -21.53 30.70 37.79
CA LEU A 4 -20.11 30.43 37.47
C LEU A 4 -19.80 28.96 37.18
N HIS A 5 -20.71 28.17 36.61
CA HIS A 5 -20.43 26.75 36.34
C HIS A 5 -20.82 26.23 34.94
N ILE A 6 -21.25 27.08 34.02
CA ILE A 6 -21.71 26.62 32.68
C ILE A 6 -20.61 26.71 31.62
N GLY A 7 -19.61 27.59 31.77
CA GLY A 7 -18.57 27.80 30.76
C GLY A 7 -17.48 26.72 30.67
N PHE A 8 -17.24 25.96 31.74
CA PHE A 8 -16.05 25.10 31.83
C PHE A 8 -16.25 23.68 31.27
N ARG A 9 -17.49 23.26 30.99
CA ARG A 9 -17.78 21.89 30.49
C ARG A 9 -17.79 21.76 28.97
N LEU A 10 -17.97 22.85 28.23
CA LEU A 10 -17.99 22.82 26.76
C LEU A 10 -16.59 22.73 26.15
N ALA A 11 -15.56 23.29 26.80
CA ALA A 11 -14.18 23.22 26.31
C ALA A 11 -13.56 21.81 26.43
N ALA A 12 -13.97 21.04 27.44
CA ALA A 12 -13.41 19.70 27.69
C ALA A 12 -13.92 18.64 26.70
N VAL A 13 -15.16 18.77 26.20
CA VAL A 13 -15.72 17.81 25.22
C VAL A 13 -15.12 18.02 23.83
N LEU A 14 -14.80 19.27 23.47
CA LEU A 14 -14.15 19.58 22.20
C LEU A 14 -12.69 19.12 22.14
N LEU A 15 -11.97 19.02 23.27
CA LEU A 15 -10.59 18.52 23.29
C LEU A 15 -10.49 16.98 23.15
N ILE A 16 -11.51 16.24 23.58
CA ILE A 16 -11.53 14.76 23.49
C ILE A 16 -11.83 14.29 22.06
N LEU A 17 -12.57 15.08 21.28
CA LEU A 17 -12.86 14.77 19.87
C LEU A 17 -11.66 15.00 18.93
N VAL A 18 -10.66 15.78 19.34
CA VAL A 18 -9.44 16.03 18.53
C VAL A 18 -8.42 14.89 18.67
N LEU A 19 -8.54 14.03 19.70
CA LEU A 19 -7.58 12.94 19.97
C LEU A 19 -8.02 11.56 19.47
N MET A 20 -9.25 11.43 18.93
CA MET A 20 -9.71 10.16 18.33
C MET A 20 -9.53 10.10 16.81
N SER A 21 -8.91 11.10 16.20
CA SER A 21 -8.39 11.01 14.84
C SER A 21 -7.05 10.26 14.81
N CYS A 22 -7.00 9.11 15.49
CA CYS A 22 -6.09 8.05 15.07
C CYS A 22 -6.69 7.57 13.75
N ALA A 23 -6.39 8.29 12.66
CA ALA A 23 -6.61 7.84 11.32
C ALA A 23 -5.79 6.55 11.19
N SER A 24 -6.38 5.42 11.57
CA SER A 24 -6.07 4.14 10.99
C SER A 24 -6.15 4.42 9.50
N GLN A 25 -5.00 4.63 8.87
CA GLN A 25 -4.90 4.75 7.43
C GLN A 25 -5.50 3.44 6.94
N LYS A 26 -6.76 3.49 6.50
CA LYS A 26 -7.38 2.37 5.83
C LYS A 26 -6.51 2.14 4.61
N LEU A 27 -5.70 1.09 4.69
CA LEU A 27 -4.85 0.68 3.61
C LEU A 27 -5.77 0.33 2.45
N CYS A 28 -5.47 0.81 1.24
CA CYS A 28 -6.42 0.79 0.12
C CYS A 28 -7.02 -0.61 -0.17
N CYS A 29 -6.29 -1.72 0.06
CA CYS A 29 -6.85 -3.07 -0.12
C CYS A 29 -7.90 -3.46 0.94
N SER A 30 -7.92 -2.80 2.10
CA SER A 30 -8.88 -3.05 3.19
C SER A 30 -10.28 -2.47 2.93
N ASP A 31 -10.44 -1.72 1.82
CA ASP A 31 -11.74 -1.22 1.36
C ASP A 31 -12.59 -2.30 0.67
N TYR A 32 -11.98 -3.43 0.31
CA TYR A 32 -12.65 -4.57 -0.31
C TYR A 32 -12.98 -5.66 0.73
N GLN A 33 -14.07 -6.40 0.52
CA GLN A 33 -14.39 -7.55 1.37
C GLN A 33 -13.28 -8.62 1.22
N PRO A 34 -12.76 -9.20 2.31
CA PRO A 34 -11.56 -10.05 2.29
C PRO A 34 -11.58 -11.21 1.28
N ASP A 35 -12.75 -11.79 1.04
CA ASP A 35 -12.93 -12.97 0.19
C ASP A 35 -13.39 -12.64 -1.24
N THR A 36 -13.23 -11.37 -1.67
CA THR A 36 -13.55 -10.96 -3.04
C THR A 36 -12.32 -11.03 -3.93
N ASP A 37 -12.53 -11.32 -5.22
CA ASP A 37 -11.47 -11.28 -6.25
C ASP A 37 -10.68 -9.96 -6.22
N ALA A 38 -11.36 -8.84 -5.97
CA ALA A 38 -10.73 -7.53 -5.85
C ALA A 38 -9.77 -7.44 -4.65
N ALA A 39 -10.17 -7.97 -3.49
CA ALA A 39 -9.32 -8.01 -2.30
C ALA A 39 -8.11 -8.93 -2.51
N LEU A 40 -8.35 -10.14 -3.04
CA LEU A 40 -7.29 -11.10 -3.36
C LEU A 40 -6.28 -10.49 -4.33
N TYR A 41 -6.75 -9.94 -5.45
CA TYR A 41 -5.90 -9.30 -6.45
C TYR A 41 -5.08 -8.14 -5.86
N CYS A 42 -5.71 -7.26 -5.09
CA CYS A 42 -5.00 -6.14 -4.44
C CYS A 42 -3.92 -6.63 -3.48
N ASN A 43 -4.24 -7.66 -2.67
CA ASN A 43 -3.32 -8.22 -1.69
C ASN A 43 -2.15 -8.94 -2.34
N ASP A 44 -2.36 -9.64 -3.46
CA ASP A 44 -1.28 -10.30 -4.20
C ASP A 44 -0.28 -9.28 -4.73
N HIS A 45 -0.75 -8.16 -5.30
CA HIS A 45 0.11 -7.06 -5.74
C HIS A 45 0.86 -6.40 -4.60
N ARG A 46 0.22 -6.24 -3.43
CA ARG A 46 0.90 -5.77 -2.21
C ARG A 46 2.01 -6.75 -1.82
N ASP A 47 1.72 -8.04 -1.79
CA ASP A 47 2.62 -9.06 -1.27
C ASP A 47 3.85 -9.23 -2.14
N VAL A 48 3.71 -9.15 -3.47
CA VAL A 48 4.85 -9.15 -4.40
C VAL A 48 5.88 -8.08 -4.05
N VAL A 49 5.42 -6.85 -3.81
CA VAL A 49 6.30 -5.71 -3.46
C VAL A 49 6.97 -5.93 -2.11
N VAL A 50 6.20 -6.38 -1.11
CA VAL A 50 6.73 -6.70 0.23
C VAL A 50 7.81 -7.78 0.14
N LYS A 51 7.54 -8.85 -0.61
CA LYS A 51 8.48 -9.97 -0.83
C LYS A 51 9.73 -9.50 -1.58
N PHE A 52 9.60 -8.66 -2.61
CA PHE A 52 10.73 -8.07 -3.32
C PHE A 52 11.63 -7.26 -2.38
N VAL A 53 11.06 -6.30 -1.64
CA VAL A 53 11.82 -5.46 -0.71
C VAL A 53 12.49 -6.30 0.38
N LYS A 54 11.79 -7.30 0.93
CA LYS A 54 12.27 -8.15 2.03
C LYS A 54 13.10 -9.37 1.61
N SER A 55 13.36 -9.57 0.31
CA SER A 55 14.11 -10.74 -0.19
C SER A 55 15.59 -10.76 0.21
N THR A 56 16.11 -9.67 0.76
CA THR A 56 17.43 -9.59 1.39
C THR A 56 17.31 -9.57 2.92
N THR A 57 18.34 -9.99 3.65
CA THR A 57 18.43 -9.83 5.11
C THR A 57 19.03 -8.50 5.55
N ASP A 58 19.73 -7.79 4.66
CA ASP A 58 20.34 -6.48 4.94
C ASP A 58 19.28 -5.37 5.01
N ILE A 59 19.12 -4.76 6.19
CA ILE A 59 18.15 -3.69 6.45
C ILE A 59 18.40 -2.46 5.56
N ASP A 60 19.65 -2.09 5.31
CA ASP A 60 19.96 -0.91 4.49
C ASP A 60 19.62 -1.17 3.02
N GLU A 61 19.86 -2.39 2.55
CA GLU A 61 19.39 -2.82 1.23
C GLU A 61 17.86 -2.83 1.13
N ARG A 62 17.15 -3.30 2.17
CA ARG A 62 15.67 -3.22 2.20
C ARG A 62 15.18 -1.78 2.11
N LYS A 63 15.78 -0.85 2.85
CA LYS A 63 15.45 0.58 2.78
C LYS A 63 15.73 1.15 1.40
N ARG A 64 16.88 0.84 0.79
CA ARG A 64 17.21 1.25 -0.58
C ARG A 64 16.18 0.74 -1.58
N ARG A 65 15.78 -0.53 -1.48
CA ARG A 65 14.75 -1.12 -2.35
C ARG A 65 13.38 -0.48 -2.17
N LEU A 66 12.97 -0.18 -0.95
CA LEU A 66 11.73 0.58 -0.70
C LEU A 66 11.79 1.96 -1.35
N GLU A 67 12.89 2.70 -1.18
CA GLU A 67 13.03 4.04 -1.78
C GLU A 67 13.07 3.98 -3.32
N THR A 68 13.69 2.96 -3.90
CA THR A 68 13.62 2.69 -5.35
C THR A 68 12.18 2.38 -5.77
N PHE A 69 11.46 1.55 -5.02
CA PHE A 69 10.07 1.22 -5.32
C PHE A 69 9.14 2.43 -5.20
N LYS A 70 9.37 3.34 -4.25
CA LYS A 70 8.62 4.60 -4.13
C LYS A 70 8.80 5.49 -5.35
N ARG A 71 10.03 5.62 -5.87
CA ARG A 71 10.30 6.35 -7.12
C ARG A 71 9.60 5.70 -8.31
N PHE A 72 9.66 4.37 -8.40
CA PHE A 72 8.92 3.62 -9.41
C PHE A 72 7.41 3.88 -9.34
N TYR A 73 6.82 3.78 -8.14
CA TYR A 73 5.41 4.09 -7.90
C TYR A 73 5.04 5.51 -8.35
N ASP A 74 5.89 6.50 -8.05
CA ASP A 74 5.68 7.89 -8.46
C ASP A 74 5.72 8.09 -9.98
N THR A 75 6.47 7.28 -10.71
CA THR A 75 6.45 7.24 -12.17
C THR A 75 5.18 6.57 -12.68
N VAL A 76 4.89 5.36 -12.23
CA VAL A 76 3.80 4.54 -12.80
C VAL A 76 2.40 4.99 -12.38
N LYS A 77 2.26 5.78 -11.30
CA LYS A 77 0.95 6.38 -10.93
C LYS A 77 0.39 7.31 -12.00
N LEU A 78 1.21 7.77 -12.94
CA LEU A 78 0.81 8.58 -14.08
C LEU A 78 0.22 7.74 -15.22
N CYS A 79 0.39 6.41 -15.22
CA CYS A 79 -0.20 5.53 -16.20
C CYS A 79 -1.73 5.51 -16.11
N ARG A 80 -2.38 5.87 -17.22
CA ARG A 80 -3.83 5.89 -17.35
C ARG A 80 -4.43 4.55 -17.80
N THR A 81 -3.61 3.67 -18.38
CA THR A 81 -4.01 2.36 -18.89
C THR A 81 -3.26 1.24 -18.16
N LEU A 82 -3.83 0.04 -18.19
CA LEU A 82 -3.18 -1.16 -17.65
C LEU A 82 -1.88 -1.47 -18.42
N SER A 83 -1.93 -1.44 -19.76
CA SER A 83 -0.77 -1.69 -20.61
C SER A 83 0.42 -0.74 -20.33
N CYS A 84 0.17 0.55 -20.04
CA CYS A 84 1.23 1.47 -19.61
C CYS A 84 1.87 1.01 -18.30
N LEU A 85 1.04 0.63 -17.32
CA LEU A 85 1.53 0.18 -16.03
C LEU A 85 2.35 -1.12 -16.17
N GLU A 86 1.85 -2.08 -16.92
CA GLU A 86 2.52 -3.36 -17.18
C GLU A 86 3.85 -3.19 -17.92
N SER A 87 3.95 -2.25 -18.89
CA SER A 87 5.23 -2.01 -19.57
C SER A 87 6.33 -1.55 -18.61
N TRP A 88 5.98 -0.83 -17.54
CA TRP A 88 6.94 -0.46 -16.49
C TRP A 88 7.22 -1.60 -15.52
N ILE A 89 6.21 -2.39 -15.16
CA ILE A 89 6.37 -3.54 -14.24
C ILE A 89 7.31 -4.59 -14.83
N TYR A 90 7.17 -4.85 -16.12
CA TYR A 90 7.97 -5.84 -16.85
C TYR A 90 9.24 -5.26 -17.49
N ASP A 91 9.55 -3.99 -17.22
CA ASP A 91 10.83 -3.39 -17.57
C ASP A 91 11.86 -3.61 -16.45
N ASP A 92 12.73 -4.61 -16.63
CA ASP A 92 13.75 -4.96 -15.66
C ASP A 92 14.88 -3.93 -15.56
N GLU A 93 15.02 -3.02 -16.55
CA GLU A 93 16.02 -1.94 -16.48
C GLU A 93 15.67 -0.93 -15.38
N THR A 94 14.37 -0.69 -15.16
CA THR A 94 13.88 0.25 -14.15
C THR A 94 14.03 -0.30 -12.73
N MET A 95 13.82 -1.61 -12.54
CA MET A 95 13.94 -2.25 -11.22
C MET A 95 14.41 -3.71 -11.35
N PRO A 96 15.73 -3.95 -11.37
CA PRO A 96 16.29 -5.28 -11.61
C PRO A 96 15.76 -6.34 -10.64
N GLY A 97 15.25 -7.44 -11.21
CA GLY A 97 14.71 -8.58 -10.47
C GLY A 97 13.29 -8.38 -9.95
N PHE A 98 12.69 -7.20 -10.09
CA PHE A 98 11.28 -7.00 -9.72
C PHE A 98 10.36 -7.70 -10.71
N SER A 99 10.61 -7.57 -12.02
CA SER A 99 9.79 -8.16 -13.07
C SER A 99 9.67 -9.69 -12.92
N GLN A 100 10.79 -10.37 -12.65
CA GLN A 100 10.84 -11.81 -12.40
C GLN A 100 10.05 -12.19 -11.15
N ARG A 101 10.21 -11.43 -10.06
CA ARG A 101 9.46 -11.65 -8.81
C ARG A 101 7.97 -11.46 -9.03
N TYR A 102 7.61 -10.43 -9.78
CA TYR A 102 6.24 -10.09 -10.11
C TYR A 102 5.58 -11.20 -10.91
N ALA A 103 6.21 -11.67 -12.00
CA ALA A 103 5.69 -12.78 -12.79
C ALA A 103 5.41 -14.03 -11.95
N LEU A 104 6.36 -14.43 -11.08
CA LEU A 104 6.24 -15.64 -10.25
C LEU A 104 5.11 -15.58 -9.22
N ASP A 105 4.93 -14.44 -8.56
CA ASP A 105 3.92 -14.28 -7.51
C ASP A 105 2.56 -13.81 -8.06
N HIS A 106 2.50 -13.28 -9.29
CA HIS A 106 1.28 -12.73 -9.90
C HIS A 106 0.53 -13.70 -10.83
N GLU A 107 1.20 -14.71 -11.39
CA GLU A 107 0.60 -15.65 -12.36
C GLU A 107 -0.68 -16.31 -11.82
N ALA A 108 -0.70 -16.70 -10.53
CA ALA A 108 -1.89 -17.27 -9.90
C ALA A 108 -3.04 -16.25 -9.76
N ALA A 109 -2.73 -14.98 -9.49
CA ALA A 109 -3.72 -13.93 -9.32
C ALA A 109 -4.40 -13.57 -10.65
N GLU A 110 -3.67 -13.58 -11.76
CA GLU A 110 -4.26 -13.40 -13.11
C GLU A 110 -5.22 -14.52 -13.46
N GLN A 111 -4.89 -15.75 -13.07
CA GLN A 111 -5.74 -16.92 -13.27
C GLN A 111 -6.97 -16.94 -12.37
N LEU A 112 -7.01 -16.19 -11.26
CA LEU A 112 -8.17 -16.18 -10.36
C LEU A 112 -9.14 -15.02 -10.65
N THR A 113 -8.73 -14.02 -11.43
CA THR A 113 -9.45 -12.75 -11.58
C THR A 113 -10.12 -12.57 -12.95
N HIS A 114 -10.80 -13.62 -13.40
CA HIS A 114 -11.41 -13.71 -14.73
C HIS A 114 -12.44 -12.60 -15.09
N ILE A 115 -12.81 -11.71 -14.16
CA ILE A 115 -13.98 -10.82 -14.29
C ILE A 115 -13.64 -9.33 -14.04
N LEU A 116 -12.35 -8.96 -13.94
CA LEU A 116 -11.98 -7.55 -13.72
C LEU A 116 -11.72 -6.81 -15.04
N ARG A 117 -12.39 -5.67 -15.24
CA ARG A 117 -12.09 -4.73 -16.34
C ARG A 117 -10.67 -4.20 -16.18
N GLU A 118 -10.00 -3.88 -17.28
CA GLU A 118 -8.60 -3.40 -17.26
C GLU A 118 -8.39 -2.19 -16.34
N ASP A 119 -9.32 -1.24 -16.34
CA ASP A 119 -9.26 -0.06 -15.47
C ASP A 119 -9.34 -0.42 -13.98
N ASP A 120 -10.10 -1.46 -13.65
CA ASP A 120 -10.23 -1.93 -12.27
C ASP A 120 -8.97 -2.70 -11.86
N LYS A 121 -8.42 -3.54 -12.75
CA LYS A 121 -7.10 -4.18 -12.55
C LYS A 121 -6.01 -3.16 -12.27
N ARG A 122 -5.91 -2.11 -13.10
CA ARG A 122 -4.92 -1.03 -12.93
C ARG A 122 -5.06 -0.36 -11.56
N LYS A 123 -6.29 0.00 -11.15
CA LYS A 123 -6.53 0.62 -9.84
C LYS A 123 -6.11 -0.31 -8.71
N LEU A 124 -6.43 -1.60 -8.79
CA LEU A 124 -6.08 -2.58 -7.77
C LEU A 124 -4.58 -2.83 -7.67
N ILE A 125 -3.85 -2.89 -8.79
CA ILE A 125 -2.38 -2.96 -8.78
C ILE A 125 -1.80 -1.75 -8.05
N MET A 126 -2.22 -0.54 -8.44
CA MET A 126 -1.75 0.71 -7.80
C MET A 126 -2.10 0.76 -6.31
N CYS A 127 -3.28 0.26 -5.95
CA CYS A 127 -3.75 0.14 -4.58
C CYS A 127 -2.88 -0.83 -3.76
N GLY A 128 -2.53 -1.99 -4.32
CA GLY A 128 -1.61 -2.95 -3.73
C GLY A 128 -0.20 -2.38 -3.53
N PHE A 129 0.34 -1.71 -4.54
CA PHE A 129 1.65 -1.05 -4.47
C PHE A 129 1.69 0.04 -3.39
N LYS A 130 0.67 0.90 -3.34
CA LYS A 130 0.56 1.93 -2.30
C LYS A 130 0.49 1.33 -0.90
N ASN A 131 -0.34 0.29 -0.74
CA ASN A 131 -0.49 -0.43 0.53
C ASN A 131 0.85 -1.07 0.98
N ALA A 132 1.61 -1.64 0.04
CA ALA A 132 2.92 -2.20 0.33
C ALA A 132 3.90 -1.13 0.83
N ILE A 133 3.93 0.04 0.19
CA ILE A 133 4.76 1.17 0.62
C ILE A 133 4.40 1.59 2.05
N GLU A 134 3.11 1.84 2.32
CA GLU A 134 2.63 2.25 3.64
C GLU A 134 2.96 1.20 4.72
N SER A 135 2.74 -0.08 4.42
CA SER A 135 3.03 -1.19 5.32
C SER A 135 4.53 -1.34 5.62
N LEU A 136 5.38 -1.19 4.61
CA LEU A 136 6.83 -1.26 4.76
C LEU A 136 7.38 -0.05 5.53
N GLU A 137 6.86 1.16 5.27
CA GLU A 137 7.25 2.36 6.01
C GLU A 137 6.88 2.27 7.49
N ILE A 138 5.70 1.74 7.81
CA ILE A 138 5.31 1.45 9.21
C ILE A 138 6.27 0.43 9.81
N GLY A 139 6.61 -0.64 9.07
CA GLY A 139 7.58 -1.64 9.49
C GLY A 139 8.95 -1.05 9.85
N PHE A 140 9.52 -0.22 8.98
CA PHE A 140 10.82 0.42 9.23
C PHE A 140 10.79 1.50 10.31
N LYS A 141 9.66 2.20 10.50
CA LYS A 141 9.48 3.14 11.62
C LYS A 141 9.32 2.42 12.97
N GLY A 142 8.76 1.21 12.96
CA GLY A 142 8.54 0.36 14.13
C GLY A 142 9.75 -0.49 14.53
N GLU A 143 10.79 -0.58 13.70
CA GLU A 143 12.08 -1.21 14.03
C GLU A 143 12.86 -0.37 15.06
N VAL A 144 12.41 -0.39 16.32
CA VAL A 144 13.35 -0.51 17.45
C VAL A 144 13.97 -1.90 17.30
N ILE A 145 15.24 -1.91 16.93
CA ILE A 145 16.18 -3.04 16.88
C ILE A 145 15.71 -4.22 17.75
N LYS A 146 15.45 -5.37 17.13
CA LYS A 146 15.59 -6.68 17.76
C LYS A 146 16.43 -7.56 16.86
#